data_AF-A0A6D2JFU9-F1
#
_entry.id   AF-A0A6D2JFU9-F1
#
_cell.length_a   1.000
_cell.length_b   1.000
_cell.length_c   1.000
_cell.angle_alpha   90.00
_cell.angle_beta   90.00
_cell.angle_gamma   90.00
#
_symmetry.space_group_name_H-M   'P 1'
#
loop_
_entity.id
_entity.type
_entity.pdbx_description
1 polymer ?
#
loop_
_entity_poly.entity_id
_entity_poly.type
_entity_poly.pdbx_seq_one_letter_code
_entity_poly.pdbx_strand_id
1 'polypeptide(L)'
;MALHAIDCRSHTVQILPSVPIPIFRSVAGIIDGKIYVTGYYHYDHDLKKVLRMVVFNTETQMWEPEMIEADTEAEPKRMYCGSVVMGDNIYMRDCLNSFVYE
;
A
#
# COMPACT_ATOMS: atom_id res chain seq x y z
N MET A 1 -3.45 3.82 -10.51
CA MET A 1 -3.65 2.35 -10.48
C MET A 1 -5.10 2.10 -10.12
N ALA A 2 -5.83 1.30 -10.91
CA ALA A 2 -7.24 1.01 -10.64
C ALA A 2 -7.36 -0.14 -9.63
N LEU A 3 -8.14 0.05 -8.57
CA LEU A 3 -8.45 -0.99 -7.60
C LEU A 3 -9.68 -1.78 -8.10
N HIS A 4 -9.60 -3.10 -8.08
CA HIS A 4 -10.70 -3.97 -8.45
C HIS A 4 -11.05 -4.86 -7.26
N ALA A 5 -12.33 -4.95 -6.92
CA ALA A 5 -12.84 -5.95 -6.01
C ALA A 5 -13.37 -7.13 -6.81
N ILE A 6 -12.88 -8.33 -6.50
CA ILE A 6 -13.33 -9.57 -7.12
C ILE A 6 -14.15 -10.32 -6.07
N ASP A 7 -15.44 -10.47 -6.30
CA ASP A 7 -16.28 -11.33 -5.48
C ASP A 7 -16.27 -12.74 -6.06
N CYS A 8 -15.52 -13.63 -5.41
CA CYS A 8 -15.40 -15.02 -5.78
C CYS A 8 -16.70 -15.82 -5.61
N ARG A 9 -17.66 -15.35 -4.81
CA ARG A 9 -18.94 -16.07 -4.60
C ARG A 9 -19.90 -15.84 -5.76
N SER A 10 -20.02 -14.60 -6.20
CA SER A 10 -20.89 -14.22 -7.32
C SER A 10 -20.19 -14.22 -8.69
N HIS A 11 -18.85 -14.41 -8.71
CA HIS A 11 -18.03 -14.33 -9.91
C HIS A 11 -18.13 -12.97 -10.61
N THR A 12 -18.16 -11.89 -9.83
CA THR A 12 -18.25 -10.51 -10.33
C THR A 12 -17.00 -9.71 -10.03
N VAL A 13 -16.77 -8.67 -10.82
CA VAL A 13 -15.70 -7.70 -10.62
C VAL A 13 -16.30 -6.31 -10.55
N GLN A 14 -15.97 -5.57 -9.49
CA GLN A 14 -16.34 -4.17 -9.31
C GLN A 14 -15.09 -3.31 -9.38
N ILE A 15 -15.18 -2.20 -10.12
CA ILE A 15 -14.15 -1.16 -10.12
C ILE A 15 -14.36 -0.28 -8.90
N LEU A 16 -13.32 -0.15 -8.09
CA LEU A 16 -13.28 0.72 -6.92
C LEU A 16 -12.57 2.05 -7.25
N PRO A 17 -12.71 3.09 -6.40
CA PRO A 17 -11.98 4.33 -6.58
C PRO A 17 -10.48 4.10 -6.77
N SER A 18 -9.90 4.76 -7.78
CA SER A 18 -8.47 4.66 -8.06
C SER A 18 -7.64 5.21 -6.90
N VAL A 19 -6.45 4.65 -6.72
CA VAL A 19 -5.47 5.15 -5.72
C VAL A 19 -5.24 6.65 -5.95
N PRO A 20 -5.32 7.51 -4.91
CA PRO A 20 -5.28 8.96 -5.06
C PRO A 20 -3.92 9.49 -5.53
N ILE A 21 -2.86 8.69 -5.35
CA ILE A 21 -1.51 9.00 -5.82
C ILE A 21 -0.92 7.84 -6.63
N PRO A 22 -0.05 8.12 -7.61
CA PRO A 22 0.70 7.09 -8.31
C PRO A 22 1.73 6.43 -7.37
N ILE A 23 1.40 5.24 -6.90
CA ILE A 23 2.28 4.38 -6.11
C ILE A 23 2.77 3.22 -6.98
N PHE A 24 4.05 2.90 -6.89
CA PHE A 24 4.70 1.81 -7.62
C PHE A 24 5.35 0.81 -6.68
N ARG A 25 5.45 -0.45 -7.14
CA ARG A 25 6.04 -1.57 -6.39
C ARG A 25 5.40 -1.74 -5.00
N SER A 26 4.08 -1.66 -4.97
CA SER A 26 3.32 -1.64 -3.73
C SER A 26 3.12 -3.03 -3.14
N VAL A 27 3.06 -3.08 -1.82
CA VAL A 27 2.52 -4.21 -1.05
C VAL A 27 1.29 -3.75 -0.27
N ALA A 28 0.47 -4.70 0.16
CA ALA A 28 -0.75 -4.40 0.90
C ALA A 28 -0.93 -5.33 2.10
N GLY A 29 -1.65 -4.83 3.11
CA GLY A 29 -2.09 -5.59 4.27
C GLY A 29 -3.50 -5.16 4.68
N ILE A 30 -4.20 -6.02 5.43
CA ILE A 30 -5.53 -5.72 5.97
C ILE A 30 -5.44 -5.72 7.49
N ILE A 31 -5.81 -4.59 8.11
CA ILE A 31 -5.92 -4.43 9.56
C ILE A 31 -7.27 -3.75 9.82
N ASP A 32 -8.05 -4.29 10.77
CA ASP A 32 -9.37 -3.74 11.15
C ASP A 32 -10.30 -3.45 9.97
N GLY A 33 -10.30 -4.33 8.97
CA GLY A 33 -11.13 -4.19 7.76
C GLY A 33 -10.68 -3.07 6.83
N LYS A 34 -9.56 -2.39 7.08
CA LYS A 34 -8.98 -1.41 6.15
C LYS A 34 -7.83 -2.04 5.38
N ILE A 35 -7.70 -1.68 4.11
CA ILE A 35 -6.59 -2.11 3.25
C ILE A 35 -5.53 -1.02 3.28
N TYR A 36 -4.38 -1.33 3.84
CA TYR A 36 -3.22 -0.47 3.87
C TYR A 36 -2.34 -0.82 2.68
N VAL A 37 -2.11 0.15 1.79
CA VAL A 37 -1.27 -0.02 0.61
C VAL A 37 -0.07 0.90 0.74
N THR A 38 1.12 0.33 0.67
CA THR A 38 2.37 1.07 0.79
C THR A 38 3.25 0.81 -0.41
N GLY A 39 3.95 1.83 -0.86
CA GLY A 39 4.90 1.72 -1.97
C GLY A 39 5.55 3.05 -2.30
N TYR A 40 6.32 3.04 -3.39
CA TYR A 40 7.11 4.20 -3.77
C TYR A 40 6.28 5.21 -4.54
N TYR A 41 6.34 6.45 -4.07
CA TYR A 41 5.88 7.64 -4.77
C TYR A 41 7.08 8.42 -5.29
N HIS A 42 6.94 9.04 -6.46
CA HIS A 42 7.95 9.87 -7.10
C HIS A 42 7.30 11.16 -7.57
N TYR A 43 7.89 12.30 -7.19
CA TYR A 43 7.57 13.57 -7.84
C TYR A 43 8.29 13.60 -9.18
N ASP A 44 7.60 13.99 -10.25
CA ASP A 44 8.04 13.97 -11.66
C ASP A 44 9.39 14.70 -11.94
N HIS A 45 9.92 15.43 -10.95
CA HIS A 45 11.17 16.19 -11.04
C HIS A 45 12.29 15.69 -10.12
N ASP A 46 12.07 14.71 -9.26
CA ASP A 46 12.98 14.43 -8.14
C ASP A 46 13.29 12.95 -8.00
N LEU A 47 14.50 12.50 -8.37
CA LEU A 47 14.95 11.09 -8.35
C LEU A 47 14.79 10.39 -6.98
N LYS A 48 14.47 11.14 -5.93
CA LYS A 48 14.08 10.64 -4.62
C LYS A 48 12.74 9.90 -4.71
N LYS A 49 12.78 8.59 -4.46
CA LYS A 49 11.58 7.81 -4.20
C LYS A 49 11.28 7.94 -2.72
N VAL A 50 10.05 8.28 -2.38
CA VAL A 50 9.62 8.35 -0.98
C VAL A 50 8.56 7.28 -0.76
N LEU A 51 8.63 6.62 0.38
CA LEU A 51 7.63 5.64 0.75
C LEU A 51 6.36 6.36 1.21
N ARG A 52 5.23 5.96 0.65
CA ARG A 52 3.91 6.51 0.99
C ARG A 52 2.97 5.36 1.28
N MET A 53 2.11 5.58 2.26
CA MET A 53 1.01 4.69 2.55
C MET A 53 -0.32 5.41 2.36
N VAL A 54 -1.25 4.68 1.75
CA VAL A 54 -2.63 5.07 1.55
C VAL A 54 -3.52 3.98 2.13
N VAL A 55 -4.64 4.39 2.71
CA VAL A 55 -5.54 3.47 3.40
C VAL A 55 -6.89 3.49 2.69
N PHE A 56 -7.38 2.31 2.31
CA PHE A 56 -8.71 2.14 1.74
C PHE A 56 -9.63 1.56 2.80
N ASN A 57 -10.70 2.29 3.11
CA ASN A 57 -11.74 1.86 4.02
C ASN A 57 -12.75 1.00 3.26
N THR A 58 -12.86 -0.29 3.60
CA THR A 58 -13.75 -1.20 2.86
C THR A 58 -15.23 -0.99 3.17
N GLU A 59 -15.56 -0.41 4.33
CA GLU A 59 -16.93 -0.13 4.74
C GLU A 59 -17.51 1.04 3.92
N THR A 60 -16.76 2.13 3.82
CA THR A 60 -17.17 3.31 3.04
C THR A 60 -16.82 3.20 1.56
N GLN A 61 -15.97 2.23 1.19
CA GLN A 61 -15.38 2.08 -0.14
C GLN A 61 -14.63 3.34 -0.63
N MET A 62 -13.95 4.04 0.29
CA MET A 62 -13.23 5.28 0.02
C MET A 62 -11.79 5.23 0.53
N TRP A 63 -10.93 6.01 -0.11
CA TRP A 63 -9.59 6.27 0.40
C TRP A 63 -9.66 7.26 1.56
N GLU A 64 -8.91 6.99 2.62
CA GLU A 64 -8.71 7.94 3.71
C GLU A 64 -7.95 9.17 3.16
N PRO A 65 -8.30 10.38 3.61
CA PRO A 65 -7.75 11.62 3.06
C PRO A 65 -6.28 11.83 3.46
N GLU A 66 -5.85 11.24 4.57
CA GLU A 66 -4.51 11.39 5.10
C GLU A 66 -3.58 10.33 4.51
N MET A 67 -2.50 10.80 3.90
CA MET A 67 -1.40 9.95 3.44
C MET A 67 -0.34 9.90 4.53
N ILE A 68 0.15 8.71 4.81
CA ILE A 68 1.17 8.52 5.84
C ILE A 68 2.53 8.45 5.16
N GLU A 69 3.45 9.30 5.59
CA GLU A 69 4.86 9.12 5.27
C GLU A 69 5.37 7.92 6.05
N ALA A 70 5.77 6.87 5.35
CA ALA A 70 6.33 5.71 6.01
C ALA A 70 7.80 6.01 6.29
N ASP A 71 8.14 6.09 7.57
CA ASP A 71 9.49 6.40 8.04
C ASP A 71 10.40 5.20 7.75
N THR A 72 11.09 5.25 6.63
CA THR A 72 12.11 4.25 6.30
C THR A 72 13.37 4.98 5.90
N GLU A 73 14.40 4.90 6.75
CA GLU A 73 15.80 5.22 6.42
C GLU A 73 16.37 4.36 5.26
N ALA A 74 15.57 3.45 4.71
CA ALA A 74 15.93 2.57 3.62
C ALA A 74 16.20 3.39 2.35
N GLU A 75 17.43 3.27 1.84
CA GLU A 75 17.79 3.88 0.56
C GLU A 75 16.75 3.53 -0.53
N PRO A 76 16.36 4.48 -1.41
CA PRO A 76 15.14 4.40 -2.21
C PRO A 76 15.24 3.44 -3.43
N LYS A 77 16.11 2.44 -3.38
CA LYS A 77 16.55 1.71 -4.57
C LYS A 77 15.87 0.37 -4.78
N ARG A 78 15.18 -0.20 -3.79
CA ARG A 78 14.82 -1.64 -3.83
C ARG A 78 13.32 -1.86 -3.99
N MET A 79 12.94 -3.09 -4.32
CA MET A 79 11.56 -3.49 -4.59
C MET A 79 11.08 -4.37 -3.45
N TYR A 80 9.91 -4.09 -2.90
CA TYR A 80 9.31 -5.00 -1.92
C TYR A 80 8.99 -6.34 -2.59
N CYS A 81 9.33 -7.41 -1.88
CA CYS A 81 9.12 -8.78 -2.33
C CYS A 81 7.92 -9.44 -1.65
N GLY A 82 7.38 -8.85 -0.60
CA GLY A 82 6.17 -9.32 0.06
C GLY A 82 5.83 -8.55 1.33
N SER A 83 4.61 -8.78 1.81
CA SER A 83 4.09 -8.34 3.10
C SER A 83 3.37 -9.47 3.81
N VAL A 84 3.33 -9.43 5.13
CA VAL A 84 2.48 -10.28 5.97
C VAL A 84 1.93 -9.44 7.11
N VAL A 85 0.67 -9.64 7.46
CA VAL A 85 0.05 -9.04 8.64
C VAL A 85 0.11 -10.05 9.78
N MET A 86 0.61 -9.62 10.94
CA MET A 86 0.64 -10.45 12.16
C MET A 86 0.34 -9.57 13.36
N GLY A 87 -0.71 -9.92 14.11
CA GLY A 87 -1.31 -8.98 15.06
C GLY A 87 -1.83 -7.75 14.32
N ASP A 88 -1.53 -6.57 14.86
CA ASP A 88 -1.96 -5.29 14.29
C ASP A 88 -0.86 -4.63 13.44
N ASN A 89 0.17 -5.39 13.05
CA ASN A 89 1.35 -4.87 12.37
C ASN A 89 1.49 -5.43 10.95
N ILE A 90 1.98 -4.60 10.02
CA ILE A 90 2.34 -5.02 8.66
C ILE A 90 3.84 -5.19 8.56
N TYR A 91 4.28 -6.42 8.42
CA TYR A 91 5.67 -6.77 8.16
C TYR A 91 5.90 -6.76 6.66
N MET A 92 6.93 -6.04 6.23
CA MET A 92 7.29 -5.89 4.82
C MET A 92 8.74 -6.29 4.62
N ARG A 93 9.08 -6.78 3.44
CA ARG A 93 10.46 -7.19 3.15
C ARG A 93 10.87 -6.79 1.75
N ASP A 94 12.09 -6.28 1.62
CA ASP A 94 12.80 -6.20 0.34
C ASP A 94 13.78 -7.37 0.20
N CYS A 95 14.60 -7.40 -0.85
CA CYS A 95 15.53 -8.50 -1.05
C CYS A 95 16.59 -8.68 0.06
N LEU A 96 16.78 -7.71 0.96
CA LEU A 96 17.89 -7.63 1.92
C LEU A 96 17.44 -7.31 3.36
N ASN A 97 16.40 -6.51 3.52
CA ASN A 97 15.92 -5.96 4.79
C ASN A 97 14.44 -6.31 5.03
N SER A 98 14.07 -6.36 6.31
CA SER A 98 12.66 -6.45 6.74
C SER A 98 12.30 -5.20 7.54
N PHE A 99 11.07 -4.75 7.40
CA PHE A 99 10.52 -3.53 7.98
C PHE A 99 9.19 -3.86 8.65
N VAL A 100 8.85 -3.13 9.69
CA VAL A 100 7.56 -3.27 10.39
C VAL A 100 6.86 -1.93 10.35
N TYR A 101 5.58 -1.96 10.01
CA TYR A 101 4.67 -0.86 10.26
C TYR A 101 3.79 -1.25 11.44
N GLU A 102 3.80 -0.40 12.47
CA GLU A 102 2.97 -0.46 13.68
C GLU A 102 1.80 0.52 13.58
#